data_AF-A0A7H1MZS1-F1
#
_entry.id   AF-A0A7H1MZS1-F1
#
_cell.length_a   1.000
_cell.length_b   1.000
_cell.length_c   1.000
_cell.angle_alpha   90.00
_cell.angle_beta   90.00
_cell.angle_gamma   90.00
#
_symmetry.space_group_name_H-M   'P 1'
#
loop_
_entity.id
_entity.type
_entity.pdbx_description
1 polymer ?
#
loop_
_entity_poly.entity_id
_entity_poly.type
_entity_poly.pdbx_seq_one_letter_code
_entity_poly.pdbx_strand_id
1 'polypeptide(L)'
;MRWSMLKVAALAFLPLAAMFFGMLVLAIIAMPGTVSEFEAGAILYYGAAALSVALAVPATWLVARRMLTRRERHLLDVRARHSR
;
A
#
# COMPACT_ATOMS: atom_id res chain seq x y z
N MET A 1 11.68 -16.14 8.33
CA MET A 1 10.40 -15.38 8.39
C MET A 1 10.52 -13.93 7.91
N ARG A 2 11.58 -13.18 8.26
CA ARG A 2 11.72 -11.75 7.87
C ARG A 2 11.92 -11.52 6.35
N TRP A 3 12.63 -12.42 5.67
CA TRP A 3 12.83 -12.35 4.22
C TRP A 3 11.55 -12.59 3.40
N SER A 4 10.67 -13.49 3.85
CA SER A 4 9.37 -13.69 3.21
C SER A 4 8.43 -12.51 3.42
N MET A 5 8.50 -11.83 4.58
CA MET A 5 7.78 -10.57 4.82
C MET A 5 8.21 -9.47 3.84
N LEU A 6 9.52 -9.27 3.65
CA LEU A 6 10.04 -8.25 2.74
C LEU A 6 9.59 -8.45 1.30
N LYS A 7 9.61 -9.69 0.80
CA LYS A 7 9.15 -10.01 -0.56
C LYS A 7 7.66 -9.68 -0.75
N VAL A 8 6.81 -10.05 0.21
CA VAL A 8 5.38 -9.76 0.13
C VAL A 8 5.11 -8.26 0.28
N ALA A 9 5.83 -7.58 1.17
CA ALA A 9 5.71 -6.13 1.34
C ALA A 9 6.12 -5.38 0.06
N ALA A 10 7.23 -5.78 -0.58
CA ALA A 10 7.68 -5.20 -1.84
C ALA A 10 6.66 -5.41 -2.97
N LEU A 11 6.06 -6.61 -3.05
CA LEU A 11 5.03 -6.91 -4.04
C LEU A 11 3.76 -6.07 -3.83
N ALA A 12 3.40 -5.82 -2.56
CA ALA A 12 2.24 -5.00 -2.19
C ALA A 12 2.52 -3.49 -2.30
N PHE A 13 3.78 -3.06 -2.34
CA PHE A 13 4.16 -1.65 -2.28
C PHE A 13 3.68 -0.86 -3.48
N LEU A 14 3.98 -1.33 -4.69
CA LEU A 14 3.62 -0.63 -5.91
C LEU A 14 2.10 -0.38 -6.03
N PRO A 15 1.22 -1.38 -5.85
CA PRO A 15 -0.23 -1.14 -5.94
C PRO A 15 -0.76 -0.26 -4.80
N LEU A 16 -0.23 -0.38 -3.58
CA LEU A 16 -0.62 0.48 -2.46
C LEU A 16 -0.21 1.94 -2.68
N ALA A 17 1.02 2.18 -3.12
CA ALA A 17 1.51 3.52 -3.43
C ALA A 17 0.70 4.15 -4.57
N ALA A 18 0.40 3.39 -5.63
CA ALA A 18 -0.43 3.85 -6.73
C ALA A 18 -1.86 4.20 -6.27
N MET A 19 -2.45 3.37 -5.41
CA MET A 19 -3.79 3.62 -4.87
C MET A 19 -3.83 4.88 -3.97
N PHE A 20 -2.87 5.04 -3.05
CA PHE A 20 -2.80 6.24 -2.21
C PHE A 20 -2.54 7.49 -3.04
N PHE A 21 -1.64 7.41 -4.02
CA PHE A 21 -1.36 8.53 -4.91
C PHE A 21 -2.60 8.92 -5.72
N GLY A 22 -3.28 7.95 -6.34
CA GLY A 22 -4.51 8.20 -7.09
C GLY A 22 -5.60 8.83 -6.22
N MET A 23 -5.77 8.37 -4.97
CA MET A 23 -6.72 8.95 -4.04
C MET A 23 -6.39 10.41 -3.68
N LEU A 24 -5.11 10.73 -3.45
CA LEU A 24 -4.66 12.09 -3.16
C LEU A 24 -4.79 13.01 -4.38
N VAL A 25 -4.48 12.51 -5.57
CA VAL A 25 -4.67 13.25 -6.83
C VAL A 25 -6.14 13.58 -7.06
N LEU A 26 -7.04 12.61 -6.86
CA LEU A 26 -8.48 12.86 -6.96
C LEU A 26 -8.95 13.92 -5.95
N ALA A 27 -8.41 13.92 -4.74
CA ALA A 27 -8.70 14.95 -3.74
C ALA A 27 -8.19 16.34 -4.18
N ILE A 28 -7.00 16.42 -4.77
CA ILE A 28 -6.44 17.68 -5.30
C ILE A 28 -7.30 18.22 -6.44
N ILE A 29 -7.71 17.36 -7.38
CA ILE A 29 -8.55 17.73 -8.53
C ILE A 29 -9.93 18.21 -8.07
N ALA A 30 -10.46 17.66 -6.97
CA ALA A 30 -11.74 18.07 -6.42
C ALA A 30 -11.72 19.44 -5.71
N MET A 31 -10.54 20.02 -5.44
CA MET A 31 -10.40 21.34 -4.82
C MET A 31 -10.41 22.45 -5.89
N PRO A 32 -11.41 23.36 -5.88
CA PRO A 32 -11.42 24.47 -6.83
C PRO A 32 -10.28 25.45 -6.54
N GLY A 33 -9.53 25.86 -7.57
CA GLY A 33 -8.46 26.86 -7.48
C GLY A 33 -7.05 26.31 -7.21
N THR A 34 -6.87 25.01 -6.94
CA THR A 34 -5.53 24.41 -6.75
C THR A 34 -4.77 24.19 -8.06
N VAL A 35 -5.49 24.15 -9.19
CA VAL A 35 -4.97 23.90 -10.54
C VAL A 35 -4.77 25.16 -11.37
N SER A 36 -5.23 26.33 -10.90
CA SER A 36 -5.07 27.60 -11.62
C SER A 36 -3.67 28.19 -11.49
N GLU A 37 -2.94 27.83 -10.42
CA GLU A 37 -1.55 28.23 -10.21
C GLU A 37 -0.63 27.01 -10.32
N PHE A 38 0.28 27.04 -11.30
CA PHE A 38 1.19 25.92 -11.59
C PHE A 38 2.06 25.57 -10.38
N GLU A 39 2.55 26.57 -9.64
CA GLU A 39 3.42 26.37 -8.48
C GLU A 39 2.68 25.67 -7.34
N ALA A 40 1.47 26.12 -7.01
CA ALA A 40 0.62 25.49 -6.00
C ALA A 40 0.24 24.05 -6.40
N GLY A 41 -0.13 23.84 -7.67
CA GLY A 41 -0.42 22.52 -8.21
C GLY A 41 0.79 21.58 -8.10
N ALA A 42 1.98 22.04 -8.50
CA ALA A 42 3.21 21.26 -8.43
C ALA A 42 3.52 20.83 -6.98
N ILE A 43 3.46 21.76 -6.02
CA ILE A 43 3.68 21.45 -4.60
C ILE A 43 2.69 20.39 -4.10
N LEU A 44 1.40 20.50 -4.47
CA LEU A 44 0.38 19.52 -4.09
C LEU A 44 0.64 18.14 -4.70
N TYR A 45 1.01 18.06 -5.98
CA TYR A 45 1.31 16.78 -6.62
C TYR A 45 2.57 16.12 -6.06
N TYR A 46 3.64 16.88 -5.83
CA TYR A 46 4.86 16.35 -5.21
C TYR A 46 4.61 15.96 -3.75
N GLY A 47 3.84 16.75 -3.00
CA GLY A 47 3.41 16.42 -1.65
C GLY A 47 2.58 15.14 -1.60
N ALA A 48 1.65 14.97 -2.55
CA ALA A 48 0.86 13.75 -2.69
C ALA A 48 1.72 12.52 -3.02
N ALA A 49 2.74 12.67 -3.86
CA ALA A 49 3.69 11.60 -4.16
C ALA A 49 4.52 11.21 -2.92
N ALA A 50 5.00 12.19 -2.15
CA ALA A 50 5.74 11.92 -0.92
C ALA A 50 4.84 11.24 0.13
N LEU A 51 3.62 11.73 0.32
CA LEU A 51 2.64 11.17 1.26
C LEU A 51 2.21 9.76 0.86
N SER A 52 1.99 9.49 -0.42
CA SER A 52 1.58 8.17 -0.88
C SER A 52 2.64 7.11 -0.57
N VAL A 53 3.92 7.45 -0.75
CA VAL A 53 5.05 6.59 -0.37
C VAL A 53 5.11 6.42 1.15
N ALA A 54 5.01 7.52 1.90
CA ALA A 54 5.06 7.48 3.37
C ALA A 54 3.94 6.61 3.97
N LEU A 55 2.74 6.61 3.38
CA LEU A 55 1.62 5.77 3.80
C LEU A 55 1.71 4.33 3.28
N ALA A 56 2.27 4.11 2.09
CA ALA A 56 2.44 2.79 1.51
C ALA A 56 3.40 1.92 2.33
N VAL A 57 4.48 2.48 2.89
CA VAL A 57 5.45 1.72 3.69
C VAL A 57 4.81 0.99 4.89
N PRO A 58 4.11 1.64 5.83
CA PRO A 58 3.46 0.94 6.93
C PRO A 58 2.30 0.05 6.46
N ALA A 59 1.57 0.45 5.41
CA ALA A 59 0.47 -0.35 4.87
C ALA A 59 0.94 -1.69 4.29
N THR A 60 2.04 -1.70 3.54
CA THR A 60 2.62 -2.93 2.98
C THR A 60 3.07 -3.91 4.04
N TRP A 61 3.61 -3.39 5.14
CA TRP A 61 4.00 -4.20 6.29
C TRP A 61 2.79 -4.88 6.93
N LEU A 62 1.68 -4.15 7.10
CA LEU A 62 0.43 -4.71 7.62
C LEU A 62 -0.15 -5.78 6.70
N VAL A 63 -0.13 -5.55 5.38
CA VAL A 63 -0.59 -6.53 4.38
C VAL A 63 0.29 -7.78 4.43
N ALA A 64 1.60 -7.64 4.41
CA ALA A 64 2.54 -8.75 4.49
C ALA A 64 2.33 -9.59 5.76
N ARG A 65 2.13 -8.93 6.91
CA ARG A 65 1.82 -9.60 8.18
C ARG A 65 0.53 -10.40 8.08
N ARG A 66 -0.56 -9.80 7.58
CA ARG A 66 -1.86 -10.48 7.44
C ARG A 66 -1.81 -11.68 6.49
N MET A 67 -1.10 -11.55 5.36
CA MET A 67 -0.99 -12.64 4.39
C MET A 67 -0.22 -13.82 4.94
N LEU A 68 0.87 -13.60 5.68
CA LEU A 68 1.63 -14.69 6.29
C LEU A 68 0.84 -15.41 7.37
N THR A 69 0.14 -14.67 8.25
CA THR A 69 -0.72 -15.30 9.26
C THR A 69 -1.86 -16.12 8.62
N ARG A 70 -2.45 -15.65 7.51
CA ARG A 70 -3.45 -16.43 6.77
C ARG A 70 -2.85 -17.68 6.14
N ARG A 71 -1.65 -17.56 5.57
CA ARG A 71 -0.94 -18.69 4.95
C ARG A 71 -0.59 -19.77 5.97
N GLU A 72 -0.11 -19.40 7.15
CA GLU A 72 0.21 -20.32 8.23
C GLU A 72 -1.04 -21.10 8.69
N ARG A 73 -2.16 -20.42 8.88
CA ARG A 73 -3.44 -21.07 9.21
C ARG A 73 -3.88 -22.07 8.15
N HIS A 74 -3.82 -21.68 6.88
CA HIS A 74 -4.20 -22.56 5.78
C HIS A 74 -3.32 -23.82 5.71
N LEU A 75 -2.02 -23.71 5.96
CA LEU A 75 -1.12 -24.86 5.98
C LEU A 75 -1.43 -25.83 7.13
N LEU A 76 -1.81 -25.31 8.30
CA LEU A 76 -2.23 -26.14 9.44
C LEU A 76 -3.53 -26.89 9.14
N ASP A 77 -4.51 -26.22 8.52
CA ASP A 77 -5.79 -26.84 8.14
C ASP A 77 -5.64 -27.94 7.09
N VAL A 78 -4.69 -27.78 6.15
CA VAL A 78 -4.37 -28.83 5.16
C VAL A 78 -3.71 -30.02 5.84
N ARG A 79 -2.77 -29.77 6.76
CA ARG A 79 -2.08 -30.83 7.50
C ARG A 79 -3.02 -31.64 8.39
N ALA A 80 -3.96 -30.98 9.07
CA ALA A 80 -4.97 -31.63 9.90
C ALA A 80 -5.93 -32.54 9.10
N ARG A 81 -6.12 -32.27 7.80
CA ARG A 81 -6.93 -33.10 6.91
C ARG A 81 -6.21 -34.33 6.37
N HIS A 82 -4.89 -34.29 6.22
CA HIS A 82 -4.08 -35.41 5.74
C HIS A 82 -3.69 -36.42 6.84
N SER A 83 -3.87 -36.07 8.11
CA SER A 83 -3.59 -36.96 9.25
C SER A 83 -4.83 -37.73 9.74
N ARG A 84 -5.92 -37.74 8.97
CA ARG A 84 -7.13 -38.53 9.17
C ARG A 84 -7.31 -39.45 7.97
#